data_AF-A0A662HGZ0-F1
#
_entry.id   AF-A0A662HGZ0-F1
#
_cell.length_a   1.000
_cell.length_b   1.000
_cell.length_c   1.000
_cell.angle_alpha   90.00
_cell.angle_beta   90.00
_cell.angle_gamma   90.00
#
_symmetry.space_group_name_H-M   'P 1'
#
loop_
_entity.id
_entity.type
_entity.pdbx_description
1 polymer ?
#
loop_
_entity_poly.entity_id
_entity_poly.type
_entity_poly.pdbx_seq_one_letter_code
_entity_poly.pdbx_strand_id
1 'polypeptide(L)' 'MTPFTTFTLILVVIVLLLVAEIEHRAVVAILAAVLSAYFGISYGLFKPADIIEMMNVDTVLFITGVLILFESISRSGL' A
#
# COMPACT_ATOMS: atom_id res chain seq x y z
N MET A 1 -16.07 -18.04 -1.20
CA MET A 1 -14.78 -18.05 -0.46
C MET A 1 -14.94 -17.22 0.80
N THR A 2 -14.29 -17.62 1.89
CA THR A 2 -14.29 -16.80 3.12
C THR A 2 -13.45 -15.54 2.91
N PRO A 3 -13.76 -14.41 3.58
CA PRO A 3 -12.93 -13.20 3.49
C PRO A 3 -11.46 -13.49 3.79
N PHE A 4 -11.19 -14.29 4.83
CA PHE A 4 -9.84 -14.70 5.21
C PHE A 4 -9.05 -15.36 4.06
N THR A 5 -9.67 -16.31 3.35
CA THR A 5 -9.04 -16.97 2.20
C THR A 5 -8.74 -15.98 1.08
N THR A 6 -9.66 -15.06 0.80
CA THR A 6 -9.49 -14.06 -0.27
C THR A 6 -8.34 -13.10 0.02
N PHE A 7 -8.28 -12.53 1.23
CA PHE A 7 -7.18 -11.62 1.61
C PHE A 7 -5.83 -12.34 1.70
N THR A 8 -5.81 -13.61 2.12
CA THR A 8 -4.59 -14.41 2.10
C THR A 8 -4.07 -14.62 0.68
N LEU A 9 -4.96 -14.90 -0.28
CA LEU A 9 -4.56 -15.03 -1.69
C LEU A 9 -4.09 -13.70 -2.28
N ILE A 10 -4.76 -12.59 -1.98
CA ILE A 10 -4.31 -11.25 -2.39
C ILE A 10 -2.90 -11.01 -1.86
N LEU A 11 -2.66 -11.26 -0.57
CA LEU A 11 -1.34 -11.09 0.04
C LEU A 11 -0.28 -11.93 -0.67
N VAL A 12 -0.53 -13.21 -0.90
CA VAL A 12 0.41 -14.12 -1.59
C VAL A 12 0.71 -13.61 -3.00
N VAL A 13 -0.29 -13.23 -3.77
CA VAL A 13 -0.11 -12.69 -5.14
C VAL A 13 0.71 -11.40 -5.12
N ILE A 14 0.43 -10.48 -4.22
CA ILE A 14 1.15 -9.21 -4.10
C ILE A 14 2.61 -9.44 -3.70
N VAL A 15 2.88 -10.35 -2.76
CA VAL A 15 4.25 -10.72 -2.37
C VAL A 15 5.00 -11.35 -3.56
N LEU A 16 4.37 -12.25 -4.30
CA LEU A 16 4.98 -12.86 -5.49
C LEU A 16 5.30 -11.81 -6.55
N LEU A 17 4.42 -10.84 -6.80
CA LEU A 17 4.65 -9.74 -7.73
C LEU A 17 5.80 -8.82 -7.28
N LEU A 18 5.90 -8.54 -5.98
CA LEU A 18 7.00 -7.77 -5.39
C LEU A 18 8.35 -8.48 -5.53
N VAL A 19 8.39 -9.79 -5.27
CA VAL A 19 9.62 -10.59 -5.36
C VAL A 19 10.05 -10.83 -6.79
N ALA A 20 9.11 -10.99 -7.71
CA ALA A 20 9.42 -11.23 -9.12
C ALA A 20 9.93 -9.98 -9.85
N GLU A 21 9.76 -8.78 -9.27
CA GLU A 21 10.16 -7.48 -9.85
C GLU A 21 9.71 -7.26 -11.31
N ILE A 22 8.63 -7.93 -11.73
CA ILE A 22 8.10 -7.85 -13.11
C ILE A 22 7.52 -6.45 -13.38
N GLU A 23 6.84 -5.89 -12.38
CA GLU A 23 6.15 -4.60 -12.45
C GLU A 23 6.80 -3.58 -11.50
N HIS A 24 6.61 -2.30 -11.79
CA HIS A 24 7.08 -1.23 -10.92
C HIS A 24 6.44 -1.36 -9.52
N ARG A 25 7.23 -1.22 -8.45
CA ARG A 25 6.77 -1.41 -7.06
C ARG A 25 5.53 -0.58 -6.72
N ALA A 26 5.42 0.63 -7.28
CA ALA A 26 4.24 1.48 -7.11
C ALA A 26 2.96 0.88 -7.74
N VAL A 27 3.07 0.23 -8.91
CA VAL A 27 1.94 -0.44 -9.58
C VAL A 27 1.45 -1.60 -8.74
N VAL A 28 2.36 -2.41 -8.20
CA VAL A 28 2.02 -3.53 -7.31
C VAL A 28 1.33 -3.03 -6.03
N ALA A 29 1.80 -1.93 -5.44
CA ALA A 29 1.18 -1.32 -4.26
C ALA A 29 -0.25 -0.81 -4.55
N ILE A 30 -0.46 -0.16 -5.70
CA ILE A 30 -1.80 0.30 -6.12
C ILE A 30 -2.71 -0.91 -6.36
N LEU A 31 -2.22 -1.96 -7.00
CA LEU A 31 -2.99 -3.19 -7.23
C LEU A 31 -3.44 -3.81 -5.89
N ALA A 32 -2.53 -3.88 -4.91
CA ALA A 32 -2.83 -4.38 -3.57
C ALA A 32 -3.95 -3.56 -2.91
N ALA A 33 -3.86 -2.23 -2.99
CA ALA A 33 -4.87 -1.32 -2.44
C ALA A 33 -6.23 -1.50 -3.12
N VAL A 34 -6.27 -1.55 -4.45
CA VAL A 34 -7.51 -1.71 -5.23
C VAL A 34 -8.19 -3.04 -4.94
N LEU A 35 -7.44 -4.15 -4.95
CA LEU A 35 -8.00 -5.46 -4.65
C LEU A 35 -8.51 -5.54 -3.22
N SER A 36 -7.74 -5.03 -2.25
CA SER A 36 -8.14 -5.04 -0.84
C SER A 36 -9.40 -4.20 -0.61
N ALA A 37 -9.48 -3.02 -1.24
CA ALA A 37 -10.66 -2.15 -1.21
C ALA A 37 -11.89 -2.82 -1.82
N TYR A 38 -11.77 -3.36 -3.04
CA TYR A 38 -12.88 -3.99 -3.76
C TYR A 38 -13.48 -5.15 -2.97
N PHE A 39 -12.63 -6.09 -2.54
CA PHE A 39 -13.09 -7.25 -1.78
C PHE A 39 -13.56 -6.85 -0.38
N GLY A 40 -12.89 -5.92 0.29
CA GLY A 40 -13.31 -5.46 1.61
C GLY A 40 -14.69 -4.80 1.63
N ILE A 41 -14.98 -3.95 0.64
CA ILE A 41 -16.32 -3.39 0.45
C ILE A 41 -17.31 -4.49 0.08
N SER A 42 -16.96 -5.38 -0.85
CA SER A 42 -17.85 -6.45 -1.32
C SER A 42 -18.22 -7.44 -0.21
N TYR A 43 -17.34 -7.69 0.74
CA TYR A 43 -17.61 -8.53 1.92
C TYR A 43 -18.26 -7.75 3.07
N GLY A 44 -18.44 -6.43 2.95
CA GLY A 44 -19.03 -5.58 3.98
C GLY A 44 -18.13 -5.34 5.20
N LEU A 45 -16.79 -5.47 5.05
CA LEU A 45 -15.83 -5.27 6.13
C LEU A 45 -15.63 -3.79 6.48
N PHE A 46 -15.75 -2.91 5.49
CA PHE A 46 -15.63 -1.47 5.64
C PHE A 46 -16.35 -0.75 4.50
N LYS A 47 -16.66 0.52 4.69
CA LYS A 47 -17.27 1.39 3.67
C LYS A 47 -16.19 2.06 2.81
N PRO A 48 -16.55 2.56 1.61
CA PRO A 48 -15.60 3.30 0.78
C PRO A 48 -14.98 4.52 1.46
N ALA A 49 -15.74 5.19 2.34
CA ALA A 49 -15.25 6.33 3.12
C ALA A 49 -14.10 5.93 4.07
N ASP A 50 -14.19 4.74 4.65
CA ASP A 50 -13.23 4.23 5.64
C ASP A 50 -11.85 3.94 5.00
N ILE A 51 -11.77 3.75 3.68
CA ILE A 51 -10.51 3.47 2.97
C ILE A 51 -9.52 4.62 3.13
N ILE A 52 -10.00 5.87 3.08
CA ILE A 52 -9.14 7.05 3.22
C ILE A 52 -8.64 7.16 4.66
N GLU A 53 -9.46 6.80 5.64
CA GLU A 53 -9.10 6.78 7.07
C GLU A 53 -8.14 5.64 7.42
N MET A 54 -8.18 4.52 6.69
CA MET A 54 -7.23 3.42 6.83
C MET A 54 -5.80 3.82 6.43
N MET A 55 -5.65 4.82 5.56
CA MET A 55 -4.35 5.37 5.22
C MET A 55 -3.93 6.36 6.30
N ASN A 56 -2.92 6.00 7.10
CA ASN A 56 -2.34 6.91 8.08
C ASN A 56 -1.50 7.98 7.35
N VAL A 57 -2.18 9.04 6.90
CA VAL A 57 -1.61 10.13 6.10
C VAL A 57 -0.48 10.82 6.85
N ASP A 58 -0.60 11.00 8.17
CA ASP A 58 0.43 11.59 9.02
C ASP A 58 1.73 10.80 8.95
N THR A 59 1.65 9.47 9.00
CA THR A 59 2.81 8.58 8.90
C THR A 59 3.45 8.65 7.50
N VAL A 60 2.64 8.64 6.44
CA VAL A 60 3.14 8.74 5.06
C VAL A 60 3.84 10.08 4.83
N LEU A 61 3.25 11.18 5.30
CA LEU A 61 3.84 12.52 5.21
C LEU A 61 5.13 12.62 6.01
N PHE A 62 5.15 12.06 7.22
CA PHE A 62 6.34 12.04 8.06
C PHE A 62 7.51 11.32 7.36
N ILE A 63 7.29 10.09 6.88
CA ILE A 63 8.31 9.33 6.16
C ILE A 63 8.78 10.09 4.91
N THR A 64 7.84 10.66 4.15
CA THR A 64 8.16 11.45 2.96
C THR A 64 9.02 12.67 3.32
N GLY A 65 8.66 13.40 4.38
CA GLY A 65 9.42 14.57 4.86
C GLY A 65 10.83 14.20 5.31
N VAL A 66 10.99 13.07 6.01
CA VAL A 66 12.32 12.55 6.40
C VAL A 66 13.17 12.21 5.18
N LEU A 67 12.60 11.56 4.16
CA LEU A 67 13.31 11.25 2.92
C LEU A 67 13.77 12.52 2.18
N ILE A 68 12.91 13.54 2.10
CA ILE A 68 13.26 14.84 1.50
C ILE A 68 14.38 15.52 2.29
N LEU A 69 14.33 15.45 3.63
CA LEU A 69 15.35 16.02 4.50
C LEU A 69 16.70 15.33 4.29
N PHE A 70 16.73 13.99 4.22
CA PHE A 70 17.97 13.27 3.92
C PHE A 70 18.55 13.64 2.54
N GLU A 71 17.70 13.74 1.53
CA GLU A 71 18.11 14.18 0.19
C GLU A 71 18.66 15.61 0.22
N SER A 72 18.04 16.49 1.01
CA SER A 72 18.49 17.88 1.18
C SER A 72 19.84 17.97 1.88
N ILE A 73 20.07 17.15 2.92
CA ILE A 73 21.36 17.05 3.62
C ILE A 73 22.44 16.54 2.66
N SER A 74 22.17 15.46 1.93
CA SER A 74 23.07 14.88 0.92
C SER A 74 23.49 15.92 -0.13
N ARG A 75 22.54 16.71 -0.63
CA ARG A 75 22.81 17.80 -1.59
C ARG A 75 23.54 18.99 -0.98
N SER A 76 23.42 19.21 0.32
CA SER A 76 24.12 20.28 1.04
C SER A 76 25.61 20.01 1.26
N GLY A 77 26.08 18.80 0.97
CA GLY A 77 27.49 18.40 1.10
C GLY A 77 27.93 18.05 2.52
N LEU A 78 26.97 17.80 3.42
CA LEU A 78 27.19 17.24 4.76
C LEU A 78 27.21 15.71 4.74
#